data_AF-A0A7C1KG00-F1
#
_entry.id   AF-A0A7C1KG00-F1
#
_cell.length_a   1.000
_cell.length_b   1.000
_cell.length_c   1.000
_cell.angle_alpha   90.00
_cell.angle_beta   90.00
_cell.angle_gamma   90.00
#
_symmetry.space_group_name_H-M   'P 1'
#
loop_
_entity.id
_entity.type
_entity.pdbx_description
1 polymer ?
#
loop_
_entity_poly.entity_id
_entity_poly.type
_entity_poly.pdbx_seq_one_letter_code
_entity_poly.pdbx_strand_id
1 'polypeptide(L)'
;MSHLQNSLTLRCLPGPARLVLTVFLIAVGLGYLAALVQLHVQDSRSGTPLPTVADVILKYTGKQWLDTAPPPPVSQLEKLIMGPIEGAPWNGTGSMAPAFFHKDGAGFKREYEQADPETQKRLMAERNGEREALRLWIRTPDEQRRAAYEADRFVPPPQAAPTHITPDYRHPDGAIKVKSILNDRCARCHAAGAEQENYPLETYEQIAKYLVVPPSIEVPPGGGWVAVSTPISIEKLAQSTHAHLLSFALLFSATGLLLALTDYPPLLRYILAPWVLLAFLADITLWWLARLSDLYGPYFAMMIPLTGAVAALGLTLQILLTLFHLYGSKGKAVLGVVLLLLALVAVFVYAQQIRPALQAKRERLANNPPESAQPSPPAGLAPKTD
;
A
#
# COMPACT_ATOMS: atom_id res chain seq x y z
N MET A 1 16.69 59.71 26.97
CA MET A 1 16.36 59.10 25.66
C MET A 1 17.58 58.37 25.11
N SER A 2 18.01 57.25 25.73
CA SER A 2 19.30 56.60 25.39
C SER A 2 19.37 55.09 25.73
N HIS A 3 18.26 54.36 25.54
CA HIS A 3 18.27 52.88 25.63
C HIS A 3 17.55 52.17 24.47
N LEU A 4 17.07 52.92 23.46
CA LEU A 4 16.27 52.37 22.36
C LEU A 4 17.07 51.83 21.16
N GLN A 5 18.41 51.86 21.19
CA GLN A 5 19.19 51.69 19.96
C GLN A 5 19.74 50.29 19.65
N ASN A 6 19.69 49.29 20.54
CA ASN A 6 20.40 48.02 20.29
C ASN A 6 19.60 46.72 20.47
N SER A 7 18.26 46.73 20.52
CA SER A 7 17.50 45.48 20.49
C SER A 7 17.03 45.12 19.07
N LEU A 8 17.69 44.13 18.47
CA LEU A 8 17.27 43.45 17.24
C LEU A 8 16.02 42.61 17.50
N THR A 9 14.90 43.27 17.80
CA THR A 9 13.62 42.62 18.11
C THR A 9 12.67 42.74 16.92
N LEU A 10 12.01 41.63 16.54
CA LEU A 10 11.11 41.59 15.37
C LEU A 10 9.99 42.65 15.36
N ARG A 11 9.52 43.09 16.54
CA ARG A 11 8.48 44.14 16.67
C ARG A 11 8.93 45.51 16.19
N CYS A 12 10.23 45.77 16.21
CA CYS A 12 10.81 47.06 15.82
C CYS A 12 11.00 47.17 14.31
N LEU A 13 10.72 46.10 13.54
CA LEU A 13 10.86 46.10 12.09
C LEU A 13 9.83 47.01 11.41
N PRO A 14 10.20 47.66 10.29
CA PRO A 14 9.27 48.48 9.52
C PRO A 14 8.12 47.61 8.99
N GLY A 15 6.95 48.24 8.77
CA GLY A 15 5.73 47.56 8.33
C GLY A 15 5.94 46.58 7.16
N PRO A 16 6.62 46.99 6.07
CA PRO A 16 6.89 46.10 4.93
C PRO A 16 7.67 44.84 5.31
N ALA A 17 8.70 44.94 6.16
CA ALA A 17 9.47 43.79 6.59
C ALA A 17 8.62 42.81 7.40
N ARG A 18 7.77 43.32 8.32
CA ARG A 18 6.83 42.48 9.08
C ARG A 18 5.81 41.78 8.19
N LEU A 19 5.35 42.44 7.14
CA LEU A 19 4.44 41.85 6.16
C LEU A 19 5.12 40.70 5.40
N VAL A 20 6.35 40.90 4.91
CA VAL A 20 7.13 39.84 4.23
C VAL A 20 7.32 38.64 5.15
N LEU A 21 7.70 38.86 6.41
CA LEU A 21 7.86 37.78 7.39
C LEU A 21 6.53 37.06 7.68
N THR A 22 5.42 37.80 7.71
CA THR A 22 4.08 37.21 7.90
C THR A 22 3.72 36.30 6.74
N VAL A 23 3.88 36.78 5.50
CA VAL A 23 3.61 36.00 4.29
C VAL A 23 4.52 34.78 4.22
N PHE A 24 5.80 34.93 4.54
CA PHE A 24 6.75 33.82 4.63
C PHE A 24 6.28 32.74 5.62
N LEU A 25 5.94 33.11 6.86
CA LEU A 25 5.50 32.15 7.89
C LEU A 25 4.20 31.43 7.51
N ILE A 26 3.25 32.15 6.90
CA ILE A 26 2.02 31.55 6.36
C ILE A 26 2.35 30.57 5.22
N ALA A 27 3.23 30.96 4.29
CA ALA A 27 3.64 30.12 3.18
C ALA A 27 4.33 28.83 3.66
N VAL A 28 5.19 28.91 4.69
CA VAL A 28 5.79 27.72 5.32
C VAL A 28 4.71 26.81 5.91
N GLY A 29 3.74 27.37 6.65
CA GLY A 29 2.63 26.61 7.20
C GLY A 29 1.79 25.91 6.13
N LEU A 30 1.42 26.61 5.06
CA LEU A 30 0.70 26.04 3.92
C LEU A 30 1.51 24.97 3.19
N GLY A 31 2.80 25.20 2.98
CA GLY A 31 3.72 24.22 2.38
C GLY A 31 3.81 22.94 3.22
N TYR A 32 3.84 23.06 4.55
CA TYR A 32 3.81 21.90 5.44
C TYR A 32 2.49 21.12 5.35
N LEU A 33 1.35 21.81 5.28
CA LEU A 33 0.05 21.15 5.06
C LEU A 33 0.00 20.43 3.70
N ALA A 34 0.54 21.04 2.65
CA ALA A 34 0.64 20.39 1.34
C ALA A 34 1.53 19.13 1.39
N ALA A 35 2.61 19.13 2.17
CA ALA A 35 3.44 17.96 2.39
C ALA A 35 2.68 16.82 3.10
N LEU A 36 1.81 17.14 4.07
CA LEU A 36 0.93 16.14 4.71
C LEU A 36 -0.06 15.53 3.71
N VAL A 37 -0.61 16.34 2.80
CA VAL A 37 -1.48 15.85 1.71
C VAL A 37 -0.70 14.94 0.77
N GLN A 38 0.51 15.33 0.38
CA GLN A 38 1.38 14.50 -0.44
C GLN A 38 1.66 13.15 0.23
N LEU A 39 1.97 13.16 1.53
CA LEU A 39 2.23 11.95 2.33
C LEU A 39 0.98 11.06 2.44
N HIS A 40 -0.22 11.64 2.53
CA HIS A 40 -1.47 10.87 2.43
C HIS A 40 -1.59 10.17 1.06
N VAL A 41 -1.38 10.90 -0.02
CA VAL A 41 -1.55 10.39 -1.39
C VAL A 41 -0.51 9.31 -1.71
N GLN A 42 0.73 9.48 -1.27
CA GLN A 42 1.83 8.58 -1.58
C GLN A 42 1.89 7.35 -0.67
N ASP A 43 1.62 7.53 0.62
CA ASP A 43 2.00 6.52 1.63
C ASP A 43 0.82 5.97 2.46
N SER A 44 -0.39 6.55 2.40
CA SER A 44 -1.55 6.01 3.14
C SER A 44 -2.25 4.90 2.35
N ARG A 45 -1.84 3.65 2.60
CA ARG A 45 -2.45 2.44 2.03
C ARG A 45 -3.66 1.96 2.85
N SER A 46 -3.67 2.22 4.15
CA SER A 46 -4.66 1.75 5.13
C SER A 46 -5.99 2.51 5.16
N GLY A 47 -6.21 3.49 4.28
CA GLY A 47 -7.46 4.27 4.24
C GLY A 47 -7.62 5.25 5.41
N THR A 48 -6.53 5.54 6.13
CA THR A 48 -6.43 6.57 7.16
C THR A 48 -5.97 7.91 6.57
N PRO A 49 -6.24 9.06 7.22
CA PRO A 49 -5.75 10.36 6.76
C PRO A 49 -4.23 10.45 6.64
N LEU A 50 -3.49 9.75 7.50
CA LEU A 50 -2.04 9.67 7.49
C LEU A 50 -1.59 8.21 7.52
N PRO A 51 -0.40 7.89 6.98
CA PRO A 51 0.21 6.57 7.08
C PRO A 51 0.23 6.07 8.51
N THR A 52 -0.19 4.83 8.69
CA THR A 52 -0.08 4.14 9.97
C THR A 52 1.37 3.74 10.24
N VAL A 53 1.65 3.35 11.47
CA VAL A 53 2.95 2.76 11.84
C VAL A 53 3.28 1.55 10.95
N ALA A 54 2.29 0.70 10.65
CA ALA A 54 2.47 -0.44 9.76
C ALA A 54 2.83 0.00 8.32
N ASP A 55 2.18 1.03 7.79
CA ASP A 55 2.50 1.58 6.46
C ASP A 55 3.96 2.06 6.39
N VAL A 56 4.44 2.72 7.45
CA VAL A 56 5.82 3.24 7.53
C VAL A 56 6.84 2.11 7.67
N ILE A 57 6.57 1.11 8.51
CA ILE A 57 7.43 -0.08 8.63
C ILE A 57 7.54 -0.78 7.27
N LEU A 58 6.41 -1.02 6.61
CA LEU A 58 6.37 -1.67 5.30
C LEU A 58 7.15 -0.87 4.26
N LYS A 59 7.00 0.47 4.23
CA LYS A 59 7.73 1.34 3.30
C LYS A 59 9.25 1.28 3.48
N TYR A 60 9.75 1.38 4.70
CA TYR A 60 11.19 1.49 4.96
C TYR A 60 11.90 0.14 5.07
N THR A 61 11.21 -0.89 5.54
CA THR A 61 11.82 -2.21 5.82
C THR A 61 11.33 -3.31 4.88
N GLY A 62 10.17 -3.12 4.25
CA GLY A 62 9.51 -4.18 3.48
C GLY A 62 8.89 -5.27 4.36
N LYS A 63 8.92 -5.11 5.69
CA LYS A 63 8.52 -6.13 6.65
C LYS A 63 7.12 -5.91 7.22
N GLN A 64 6.51 -7.01 7.63
CA GLN A 64 5.26 -7.05 8.38
C GLN A 64 5.40 -8.04 9.53
N TRP A 65 4.76 -7.74 10.66
CA TRP A 65 4.67 -8.69 11.76
C TRP A 65 3.63 -9.75 11.42
N LEU A 66 4.03 -11.01 11.42
CA LEU A 66 3.12 -12.15 11.28
C LEU A 66 3.22 -13.03 12.52
N ASP A 67 2.07 -13.41 13.08
CA ASP A 67 1.98 -14.30 14.25
C ASP A 67 2.12 -15.77 13.86
N THR A 68 1.69 -16.12 12.65
CA THR A 68 1.75 -17.48 12.10
C THR A 68 2.31 -17.45 10.69
N ALA A 69 2.95 -18.54 10.28
CA ALA A 69 3.43 -18.68 8.92
C ALA A 69 2.25 -18.58 7.94
N PRO A 70 2.35 -17.75 6.89
CA PRO A 70 1.34 -17.75 5.85
C PRO A 70 1.28 -19.15 5.20
N PRO A 71 0.16 -19.51 4.57
CA PRO A 71 0.05 -20.75 3.82
C PRO A 71 1.19 -20.84 2.80
N PRO A 72 1.60 -22.07 2.43
CA PRO A 72 2.65 -22.27 1.45
C PRO A 72 2.40 -21.41 0.21
N PRO A 73 3.40 -20.64 -0.25
CA PRO A 73 3.24 -19.82 -1.42
C PRO A 73 2.87 -20.71 -2.61
N VAL A 74 2.01 -20.18 -3.48
CA VAL A 74 1.61 -20.84 -4.72
C VAL A 74 2.16 -20.05 -5.90
N SER A 75 2.25 -20.70 -7.05
CA SER A 75 2.67 -20.02 -8.28
C SER A 75 1.66 -18.93 -8.70
N GLN A 76 2.10 -17.96 -9.49
CA GLN A 76 1.21 -16.90 -9.99
C GLN A 76 0.04 -17.49 -10.79
N LEU A 77 0.28 -18.51 -11.61
CA LEU A 77 -0.77 -19.16 -12.38
C LEU A 77 -1.82 -19.83 -11.47
N GLU A 78 -1.36 -20.56 -10.44
CA GLU A 78 -2.27 -21.18 -9.47
C GLU A 78 -3.11 -20.13 -8.75
N LYS A 79 -2.47 -19.05 -8.28
CA LYS A 79 -3.17 -17.94 -7.62
C LYS A 79 -4.26 -17.34 -8.51
N LEU A 80 -3.97 -17.10 -9.80
CA LEU A 80 -4.92 -16.51 -10.73
C LEU A 80 -6.10 -17.44 -11.04
N ILE A 81 -5.83 -18.73 -11.27
CA ILE A 81 -6.86 -19.74 -11.56
C ILE A 81 -7.71 -20.02 -10.32
N MET A 82 -7.12 -20.05 -9.12
CA MET A 82 -7.81 -20.38 -7.87
C MET A 82 -8.42 -19.16 -7.15
N GLY A 83 -8.24 -17.95 -7.70
CA GLY A 83 -8.86 -16.73 -7.17
C GLY A 83 -10.40 -16.73 -7.22
N PRO A 84 -11.04 -15.68 -6.69
CA PRO A 84 -12.50 -15.60 -6.66
C PRO A 84 -13.10 -15.37 -8.05
N ILE A 85 -14.27 -15.96 -8.30
CA ILE A 85 -15.01 -15.81 -9.58
C ILE A 85 -15.59 -14.40 -9.72
N GLU A 86 -15.88 -13.72 -8.62
CA GLU A 86 -16.45 -12.38 -8.60
C GLU A 86 -15.72 -11.48 -7.61
N GLY A 87 -15.85 -10.16 -7.78
CA GLY A 87 -15.27 -9.15 -6.89
C GLY A 87 -13.81 -8.78 -7.17
N ALA A 88 -12.97 -9.72 -7.64
CA ALA A 88 -11.59 -9.40 -8.01
C ALA A 88 -11.48 -8.80 -9.43
N PRO A 89 -10.52 -7.89 -9.67
CA PRO A 89 -10.22 -7.42 -11.02
C PRO A 89 -9.84 -8.57 -11.97
N TRP A 90 -10.38 -8.57 -13.19
CA TRP A 90 -9.96 -9.50 -14.25
C TRP A 90 -8.65 -9.03 -14.87
N ASN A 91 -7.51 -9.39 -14.27
CA ASN A 91 -6.17 -9.12 -14.79
C ASN A 91 -5.12 -9.95 -14.05
N GLY A 92 -3.83 -9.81 -14.42
CA GLY A 92 -2.71 -10.54 -13.82
C GLY A 92 -2.42 -10.22 -12.34
N THR A 93 -3.14 -9.28 -11.73
CA THR A 93 -3.05 -8.91 -10.31
C THR A 93 -4.29 -9.29 -9.49
N GLY A 94 -5.40 -9.66 -10.15
CA GLY A 94 -6.64 -10.05 -9.50
C GLY A 94 -6.94 -11.54 -9.67
N SER A 95 -7.94 -11.89 -10.49
CA SER A 95 -8.30 -13.29 -10.76
C SER A 95 -8.53 -13.58 -12.24
N MET A 96 -8.20 -14.81 -12.64
CA MET A 96 -8.54 -15.42 -13.93
C MET A 96 -9.54 -16.57 -13.78
N ALA A 97 -10.03 -16.86 -12.58
CA ALA A 97 -11.14 -17.80 -12.37
C ALA A 97 -12.36 -17.50 -13.27
N PRO A 98 -12.74 -16.23 -13.48
CA PRO A 98 -13.79 -15.89 -14.44
C PRO A 98 -13.66 -16.48 -15.86
N ALA A 99 -12.46 -16.81 -16.32
CA ALA A 99 -12.20 -17.45 -17.63
C ALA A 99 -12.75 -18.87 -17.72
N PHE A 100 -13.03 -19.52 -16.59
CA PHE A 100 -13.68 -20.83 -16.52
C PHE A 100 -15.20 -20.73 -16.55
N PHE A 101 -15.77 -19.55 -16.28
CA PHE A 101 -17.21 -19.38 -16.11
C PHE A 101 -17.75 -18.40 -17.14
N HIS A 102 -17.73 -17.10 -16.85
CA HIS A 102 -18.51 -16.12 -17.59
C HIS A 102 -17.76 -15.44 -18.75
N LYS A 103 -16.46 -15.69 -18.95
CA LYS A 103 -15.78 -15.43 -20.25
C LYS A 103 -15.02 -16.65 -20.76
N ASP A 104 -15.58 -17.83 -20.55
CA ASP A 104 -15.07 -19.05 -21.18
C ASP A 104 -15.15 -19.00 -22.71
N GLY A 105 -16.04 -18.14 -23.22
CA GLY A 105 -16.40 -17.95 -24.63
C GLY A 105 -16.85 -19.22 -25.35
N ALA A 106 -17.11 -20.30 -24.59
CA ALA A 106 -17.67 -21.57 -25.05
C ALA A 106 -19.17 -21.67 -24.70
N GLY A 107 -19.75 -20.58 -24.17
CA GLY A 107 -21.18 -20.46 -23.96
C GLY A 107 -21.66 -20.96 -22.61
N PHE A 108 -20.76 -21.26 -21.66
CA PHE A 108 -21.12 -21.69 -20.30
C PHE A 108 -22.14 -20.77 -19.67
N LYS A 109 -21.94 -19.45 -19.74
CA LYS A 109 -22.87 -18.48 -19.17
C LYS A 109 -24.29 -18.68 -19.70
N ARG A 110 -24.43 -18.84 -21.01
CA ARG A 110 -25.73 -19.04 -21.66
C ARG A 110 -26.36 -20.37 -21.26
N GLU A 111 -25.57 -21.44 -21.24
CA GLU A 111 -26.04 -22.77 -20.84
C GLU A 111 -26.46 -22.80 -19.37
N TYR A 112 -25.66 -22.20 -18.49
CA TYR A 112 -25.93 -22.07 -17.07
C TYR A 112 -27.21 -21.27 -16.79
N GLU A 113 -27.39 -20.12 -17.45
CA GLU A 113 -28.58 -19.27 -17.26
C GLU A 113 -29.88 -19.93 -17.76
N GLN A 114 -29.79 -20.86 -18.72
CA GLN A 114 -30.94 -21.58 -19.30
C GLN A 114 -31.20 -22.93 -18.64
N ALA A 115 -30.26 -23.42 -17.83
CA ALA A 115 -30.30 -24.72 -17.17
C ALA A 115 -31.22 -24.72 -15.93
N ASP A 116 -31.78 -25.88 -15.64
CA ASP A 116 -32.43 -26.16 -14.36
C ASP A 116 -31.39 -26.19 -13.20
N PRO A 117 -31.82 -26.09 -11.93
CA PRO A 117 -30.91 -26.02 -10.78
C PRO A 117 -29.95 -27.21 -10.63
N GLU A 118 -30.34 -28.42 -11.04
CA GLU A 118 -29.49 -29.61 -10.95
C GLU A 118 -28.39 -29.55 -12.02
N THR A 119 -28.76 -29.16 -13.24
CA THR A 119 -27.82 -28.94 -14.34
C THR A 119 -26.85 -27.79 -14.02
N GLN A 120 -27.33 -26.69 -13.43
CA GLN A 120 -26.47 -25.59 -12.96
C GLN A 120 -25.42 -26.08 -11.95
N LYS A 121 -25.83 -26.88 -10.97
CA LYS A 121 -24.92 -27.46 -9.97
C LYS A 121 -23.85 -28.34 -10.62
N ARG A 122 -24.24 -29.17 -11.60
CA ARG A 122 -23.31 -30.01 -12.37
C ARG A 122 -22.31 -29.16 -13.16
N LEU A 123 -22.78 -28.17 -13.93
CA LEU A 123 -21.93 -27.29 -14.72
C LEU A 123 -20.90 -26.54 -13.86
N MET A 124 -21.32 -26.03 -12.70
CA MET A 124 -20.40 -25.41 -11.73
C MET A 124 -19.39 -26.40 -11.16
N ALA A 125 -19.81 -27.63 -10.86
CA ALA A 125 -18.91 -28.68 -10.38
C ALA A 125 -17.86 -29.05 -11.46
N GLU A 126 -18.26 -29.12 -12.72
CA GLU A 126 -17.36 -29.39 -13.85
C GLU A 126 -16.30 -28.29 -14.01
N ARG A 127 -16.70 -27.02 -14.01
CA ARG A 127 -15.75 -25.89 -14.13
C ARG A 127 -14.82 -25.76 -12.94
N ASN A 128 -15.31 -26.01 -11.73
CA ASN A 128 -14.42 -26.07 -10.55
C ASN A 128 -13.49 -27.28 -10.62
N GLY A 129 -13.95 -28.40 -11.17
CA GLY A 129 -13.11 -29.57 -11.43
C GLY A 129 -12.00 -29.32 -12.45
N GLU A 130 -12.25 -28.53 -13.49
CA GLU A 130 -11.19 -28.06 -14.42
C GLU A 130 -10.12 -27.25 -13.68
N ARG A 131 -10.54 -26.28 -12.84
CA ARG A 131 -9.62 -25.46 -12.02
C ARG A 131 -8.79 -26.33 -11.08
N GLU A 132 -9.43 -27.29 -10.43
CA GLU A 132 -8.76 -28.22 -9.53
C GLU A 132 -7.78 -29.14 -10.27
N ALA A 133 -8.15 -29.63 -11.45
CA ALA A 133 -7.25 -30.42 -12.29
C ALA A 133 -5.99 -29.64 -12.66
N LEU A 134 -6.15 -28.37 -13.04
CA LEU A 134 -5.02 -27.49 -13.33
C LEU A 134 -4.19 -27.21 -12.08
N ARG A 135 -4.80 -27.00 -10.90
CA ARG A 135 -4.08 -26.83 -9.64
C ARG A 135 -3.20 -28.05 -9.34
N LEU A 136 -3.75 -29.25 -9.47
CA LEU A 136 -3.01 -30.50 -9.25
C LEU A 136 -1.87 -30.64 -10.26
N TRP A 137 -2.11 -30.36 -11.54
CA TRP A 137 -1.09 -30.37 -12.59
C TRP A 137 0.02 -29.34 -12.31
N ILE A 138 -0.32 -28.11 -11.92
CA ILE A 138 0.63 -27.04 -11.59
C ILE A 138 1.61 -27.48 -10.50
N ARG A 139 1.12 -28.24 -9.51
CA ARG A 139 1.89 -28.71 -8.36
C ARG A 139 2.73 -29.96 -8.63
N THR A 140 2.70 -30.52 -9.85
CA THR A 140 3.58 -31.64 -10.21
C THR A 140 5.02 -31.19 -10.44
N PRO A 141 6.02 -32.09 -10.26
CA PRO A 141 7.40 -31.82 -10.63
C PRO A 141 7.52 -31.37 -12.09
N ASP A 142 8.45 -30.45 -12.39
CA ASP A 142 8.53 -29.78 -13.70
C ASP A 142 8.61 -30.75 -14.89
N GLU A 143 9.39 -31.81 -14.78
CA GLU A 143 9.52 -32.85 -15.82
C GLU A 143 8.18 -33.54 -16.10
N GLN A 144 7.46 -33.95 -15.05
CA GLN A 144 6.15 -34.60 -15.16
C GLN A 144 5.10 -33.63 -15.69
N ARG A 145 5.15 -32.38 -15.23
CA ARG A 145 4.25 -31.30 -15.63
C ARG A 145 4.37 -31.00 -17.12
N ARG A 146 5.60 -30.88 -17.62
CA ARG A 146 5.90 -30.66 -19.03
C ARG A 146 5.42 -31.83 -19.89
N ALA A 147 5.77 -33.06 -19.50
CA ALA A 147 5.36 -34.26 -20.22
C ALA A 147 3.82 -34.36 -20.32
N ALA A 148 3.12 -34.08 -19.21
CA ALA A 148 1.66 -34.08 -19.19
C ALA A 148 1.03 -32.99 -20.07
N TYR A 149 1.65 -31.81 -20.17
CA TYR A 149 1.22 -30.73 -21.06
C TYR A 149 1.42 -31.11 -22.54
N GLU A 150 2.61 -31.59 -22.89
CA GLU A 150 2.95 -31.96 -24.27
C GLU A 150 2.09 -33.12 -24.78
N ALA A 151 1.83 -34.11 -23.93
CA ALA A 151 0.95 -35.23 -24.23
C ALA A 151 -0.55 -34.92 -24.12
N ASP A 152 -0.91 -33.72 -23.67
CA ASP A 152 -2.28 -33.32 -23.30
C ASP A 152 -2.99 -34.37 -22.43
N ARG A 153 -2.24 -34.86 -21.43
CA ARG A 153 -2.62 -36.02 -20.65
C ARG A 153 -2.00 -35.95 -19.26
N PHE A 154 -2.81 -35.58 -18.29
CA PHE A 154 -2.46 -35.55 -16.88
C PHE A 154 -3.27 -36.60 -16.10
N VAL A 155 -2.58 -37.44 -15.33
CA VAL A 155 -3.22 -38.41 -14.44
C VAL A 155 -3.15 -37.87 -13.01
N PRO A 156 -4.26 -37.33 -12.45
CA PRO A 156 -4.25 -36.82 -11.09
C PRO A 156 -4.07 -37.94 -10.07
N PRO A 157 -3.51 -37.66 -8.87
CA PRO A 157 -3.47 -38.63 -7.78
C PRO A 157 -4.88 -39.17 -7.48
N PRO A 158 -5.10 -40.49 -7.34
CA PRO A 158 -6.44 -41.07 -7.22
C PRO A 158 -7.29 -40.48 -6.08
N GLN A 159 -6.64 -40.09 -4.97
CA GLN A 159 -7.28 -39.53 -3.79
C GLN A 159 -7.70 -38.06 -3.95
N ALA A 160 -7.13 -37.36 -4.94
CA ALA A 160 -7.37 -35.93 -5.20
C ALA A 160 -8.02 -35.69 -6.58
N ALA A 161 -8.30 -36.74 -7.35
CA ALA A 161 -8.84 -36.62 -8.69
C ALA A 161 -10.21 -35.91 -8.68
N PRO A 162 -10.40 -34.83 -9.48
CA PRO A 162 -11.68 -34.17 -9.56
C PRO A 162 -12.78 -35.13 -10.02
N THR A 163 -13.87 -35.18 -9.25
CA THR A 163 -15.01 -36.06 -9.49
C THR A 163 -15.82 -35.62 -10.71
N HIS A 164 -15.95 -34.31 -10.91
CA HIS A 164 -16.62 -33.70 -12.05
C HIS A 164 -15.60 -32.94 -12.90
N ILE A 165 -15.70 -33.06 -14.22
CA ILE A 165 -14.95 -32.24 -15.18
C ILE A 165 -15.76 -32.22 -16.47
N THR A 166 -15.64 -31.17 -17.27
CA THR A 166 -16.32 -31.15 -18.56
C THR A 166 -15.90 -32.36 -19.41
N PRO A 167 -16.86 -33.16 -19.94
CA PRO A 167 -16.56 -34.44 -20.57
C PRO A 167 -15.49 -34.40 -21.66
N ASP A 168 -15.46 -33.32 -22.46
CA ASP A 168 -14.51 -33.15 -23.57
C ASP A 168 -13.04 -33.15 -23.12
N TYR A 169 -12.78 -32.76 -21.88
CA TYR A 169 -11.44 -32.73 -21.29
C TYR A 169 -11.07 -33.98 -20.51
N ARG A 170 -11.94 -35.01 -20.49
CA ARG A 170 -11.65 -36.28 -19.85
C ARG A 170 -11.33 -37.34 -20.91
N HIS A 171 -10.21 -38.04 -20.74
CA HIS A 171 -9.90 -39.25 -21.47
C HIS A 171 -10.76 -40.43 -20.94
N PRO A 172 -11.04 -41.47 -21.75
CA PRO A 172 -11.85 -42.61 -21.33
C PRO A 172 -11.34 -43.35 -20.08
N ASP A 173 -10.04 -43.28 -19.82
CA ASP A 173 -9.37 -43.89 -18.67
C ASP A 173 -9.27 -42.96 -17.44
N GLY A 174 -9.91 -41.79 -17.51
CA GLY A 174 -9.97 -40.83 -16.42
C GLY A 174 -8.84 -39.79 -16.39
N ALA A 175 -7.86 -39.87 -17.29
CA ALA A 175 -6.85 -38.81 -17.45
C ALA A 175 -7.49 -37.50 -17.96
N ILE A 176 -6.81 -36.37 -17.75
CA ILE A 176 -7.33 -35.03 -18.01
C ILE A 176 -6.49 -34.32 -19.08
N LYS A 177 -7.16 -33.66 -20.02
CA LYS A 177 -6.57 -32.89 -21.12
C LYS A 177 -6.18 -31.46 -20.69
N VAL A 178 -5.06 -31.34 -19.97
CA VAL A 178 -4.61 -30.05 -19.39
C VAL A 178 -4.25 -28.99 -20.44
N LYS A 179 -3.65 -29.37 -21.56
CA LYS A 179 -3.30 -28.45 -22.64
C LYS A 179 -4.56 -28.00 -23.38
N SER A 180 -5.54 -28.90 -23.59
CA SER A 180 -6.84 -28.51 -24.14
C SER A 180 -7.55 -27.48 -23.25
N ILE A 181 -7.60 -27.70 -21.92
CA ILE A 181 -8.20 -26.73 -20.99
C ILE A 181 -7.47 -25.38 -21.06
N LEU A 182 -6.13 -25.37 -21.04
CA LEU A 182 -5.35 -24.12 -21.09
C LEU A 182 -5.55 -23.38 -22.42
N ASN A 183 -5.64 -24.09 -23.53
CA ASN A 183 -5.93 -23.47 -24.83
C ASN A 183 -7.32 -22.83 -24.84
N ASP A 184 -8.33 -23.55 -24.37
CA ASP A 184 -9.73 -23.12 -24.43
C ASP A 184 -10.10 -22.07 -23.37
N ARG A 185 -9.31 -21.95 -22.30
CA ARG A 185 -9.57 -21.00 -21.20
C ARG A 185 -8.59 -19.84 -21.17
N CYS A 186 -7.34 -20.04 -21.60
CA CYS A 186 -6.28 -19.04 -21.49
C CYS A 186 -5.80 -18.54 -22.85
N ALA A 187 -5.43 -19.44 -23.77
CA ALA A 187 -4.82 -19.04 -25.04
C ALA A 187 -5.76 -18.17 -25.90
N ARG A 188 -7.07 -18.30 -25.76
CA ARG A 188 -8.04 -17.44 -26.45
C ARG A 188 -7.78 -15.93 -26.33
N CYS A 189 -7.38 -15.49 -25.13
CA CYS A 189 -7.05 -14.08 -24.90
C CYS A 189 -5.54 -13.83 -24.99
N HIS A 190 -4.73 -14.86 -24.75
CA HIS A 190 -3.28 -14.77 -24.60
C HIS A 190 -2.48 -15.24 -25.83
N ALA A 191 -3.15 -15.63 -26.92
CA ALA A 191 -2.48 -16.00 -28.16
C ALA A 191 -1.94 -14.79 -28.90
N ALA A 192 -1.00 -15.03 -29.81
CA ALA A 192 -0.52 -14.01 -30.74
C ALA A 192 -1.69 -13.35 -31.50
N GLY A 193 -1.76 -12.01 -31.48
CA GLY A 193 -2.84 -11.25 -32.10
C GLY A 193 -4.15 -11.15 -31.29
N ALA A 194 -4.19 -11.72 -30.07
CA ALA A 194 -5.32 -11.56 -29.15
C ALA A 194 -5.11 -10.39 -28.18
N GLU A 195 -6.15 -10.06 -27.41
CA GLU A 195 -6.19 -8.87 -26.54
C GLU A 195 -5.07 -8.84 -25.48
N GLN A 196 -4.55 -9.99 -25.07
CA GLN A 196 -3.51 -10.16 -24.04
C GLN A 196 -2.22 -10.79 -24.60
N GLU A 197 -1.91 -10.57 -25.88
CA GLU A 197 -0.71 -11.13 -26.54
C GLU A 197 0.62 -10.79 -25.84
N ASN A 198 0.67 -9.69 -25.08
CA ASN A 198 1.85 -9.29 -24.28
C ASN A 198 2.19 -10.26 -23.14
N TYR A 199 1.27 -11.16 -22.81
CA TYR A 199 1.44 -12.19 -21.78
C TYR A 199 1.10 -13.55 -22.37
N PRO A 200 1.94 -14.10 -23.28
CA PRO A 200 1.53 -15.25 -24.07
C PRO A 200 1.41 -16.52 -23.21
N LEU A 201 0.46 -17.40 -23.55
CA LEU A 201 0.17 -18.65 -22.80
C LEU A 201 -0.15 -19.85 -23.73
N GLU A 202 0.41 -19.87 -24.95
CA GLU A 202 0.18 -20.91 -25.96
C GLU A 202 1.16 -22.09 -25.84
N THR A 203 2.37 -21.85 -25.34
CA THR A 203 3.40 -22.89 -25.18
C THR A 203 3.75 -23.14 -23.72
N TYR A 204 4.30 -24.31 -23.44
CA TYR A 204 4.73 -24.65 -22.08
C TYR A 204 5.75 -23.65 -21.54
N GLU A 205 6.70 -23.21 -22.37
CA GLU A 205 7.76 -22.26 -21.99
C GLU A 205 7.19 -20.90 -21.59
N GLN A 206 6.08 -20.50 -22.22
CA GLN A 206 5.40 -19.26 -21.89
C GLN A 206 4.66 -19.39 -20.55
N ILE A 207 3.97 -20.51 -20.34
CA ILE A 207 3.24 -20.82 -19.09
C ILE A 207 4.21 -21.02 -17.92
N ALA A 208 5.35 -21.68 -18.14
CA ALA A 208 6.34 -22.02 -17.12
C ALA A 208 6.87 -20.80 -16.34
N LYS A 209 6.88 -19.61 -16.98
CA LYS A 209 7.25 -18.34 -16.34
C LYS A 209 6.33 -17.99 -15.15
N TYR A 210 5.09 -18.45 -15.19
CA TYR A 210 4.06 -18.21 -14.16
C TYR A 210 3.91 -19.38 -13.18
N LEU A 211 4.65 -20.46 -13.38
CA LEU A 211 4.65 -21.67 -12.53
C LEU A 211 5.70 -21.61 -11.41
N VAL A 212 6.53 -20.56 -11.37
CA VAL A 212 7.55 -20.38 -10.34
C VAL A 212 6.86 -20.09 -9.00
N VAL A 213 7.13 -20.95 -8.02
CA VAL A 213 6.64 -20.79 -6.65
C VAL A 213 7.61 -19.89 -5.89
N PRO A 214 7.14 -18.77 -5.29
CA PRO A 214 7.97 -17.95 -4.42
C PRO A 214 8.53 -18.76 -3.23
N PRO A 215 9.67 -18.38 -2.64
CA PRO A 215 10.17 -19.03 -1.43
C PRO A 215 9.17 -18.88 -0.27
N SER A 216 9.05 -19.92 0.57
CA SER A 216 8.20 -19.88 1.76
C SER A 216 8.71 -18.86 2.77
N ILE A 217 7.77 -18.12 3.37
CA ILE A 217 8.08 -17.18 4.45
C ILE A 217 8.08 -17.98 5.77
N GLU A 218 9.26 -18.12 6.36
CA GLU A 218 9.38 -18.71 7.69
C GLU A 218 9.08 -17.65 8.76
N VAL A 219 8.21 -18.01 9.70
CA VAL A 219 7.86 -17.15 10.84
C VAL A 219 8.36 -17.83 12.12
N PRO A 220 9.18 -17.16 12.96
CA PRO A 220 9.63 -17.72 14.23
C PRO A 220 8.47 -18.08 15.18
N PRO A 221 8.64 -19.06 16.08
CA PRO A 221 7.67 -19.32 17.14
C PRO A 221 7.43 -18.06 17.99
N GLY A 222 6.17 -17.65 18.11
CA GLY A 222 5.79 -16.41 18.82
C GLY A 222 5.67 -15.16 17.92
N GLY A 223 5.79 -15.33 16.61
CA GLY A 223 5.63 -14.27 15.63
C GLY A 223 6.92 -13.50 15.37
N GLY A 224 6.97 -12.77 14.25
CA GLY A 224 8.15 -12.01 13.88
C GLY A 224 7.97 -11.08 12.69
N TRP A 225 8.94 -10.17 12.53
CA TRP A 225 9.05 -9.29 11.37
C TRP A 225 9.60 -10.04 10.17
N VAL A 226 8.74 -10.30 9.19
CA VAL A 226 9.09 -11.01 7.95
C VAL A 226 9.01 -10.10 6.74
N ALA A 227 9.91 -10.31 5.78
CA ALA A 227 9.91 -9.55 4.54
C ALA A 227 8.74 -9.99 3.65
N VAL A 228 7.82 -9.07 3.37
CA VAL A 228 6.61 -9.31 2.55
C VAL A 228 6.57 -8.43 1.30
N SER A 229 7.44 -7.43 1.22
CA SER A 229 7.53 -6.53 0.08
C SER A 229 8.94 -5.96 -0.05
N THR A 230 9.24 -5.38 -1.22
CA THR A 230 10.48 -4.63 -1.41
C THR A 230 10.39 -3.27 -0.69
N PRO A 231 11.34 -2.93 0.21
CA PRO A 231 11.39 -1.60 0.79
C PRO A 231 11.70 -0.52 -0.25
N ILE A 232 11.56 0.75 0.14
CA ILE A 232 12.03 1.89 -0.66
C ILE A 232 13.49 1.67 -1.09
N SER A 233 13.77 1.87 -2.37
CA SER A 233 15.12 1.78 -2.93
C SER A 233 16.04 2.84 -2.31
N ILE A 234 17.33 2.52 -2.15
CA ILE A 234 18.32 3.43 -1.57
C ILE A 234 18.43 4.73 -2.37
N GLU A 235 18.30 4.66 -3.70
CA GLU A 235 18.35 5.80 -4.61
C GLU A 235 17.20 6.78 -4.34
N LYS A 236 15.96 6.26 -4.26
CA LYS A 236 14.78 7.07 -3.89
C LYS A 236 14.90 7.64 -2.48
N LEU A 237 15.44 6.87 -1.53
CA LEU A 237 15.66 7.36 -0.18
C LEU A 237 16.68 8.50 -0.18
N ALA A 238 17.83 8.33 -0.86
CA ALA A 238 18.86 9.36 -0.98
C ALA A 238 18.36 10.62 -1.68
N GLN A 239 17.59 10.48 -2.77
CA GLN A 239 16.98 11.60 -3.48
C GLN A 239 15.99 12.35 -2.56
N SER A 240 15.16 11.62 -1.83
CA SER A 240 14.24 12.21 -0.86
C SER A 240 15.01 12.92 0.25
N THR A 241 16.03 12.28 0.85
CA THR A 241 16.88 12.90 1.87
C THR A 241 17.56 14.16 1.34
N HIS A 242 18.14 14.16 0.14
CA HIS A 242 18.77 15.35 -0.43
C HIS A 242 17.77 16.52 -0.56
N ALA A 243 16.60 16.26 -1.15
CA ALA A 243 15.58 17.28 -1.37
C ALA A 243 15.03 17.86 -0.05
N HIS A 244 14.69 16.99 0.89
CA HIS A 244 14.11 17.39 2.17
C HIS A 244 15.16 18.01 3.08
N LEU A 245 16.35 17.40 3.22
CA LEU A 245 17.40 17.90 4.10
C LEU A 245 17.86 19.30 3.69
N LEU A 246 18.09 19.53 2.39
CA LEU A 246 18.51 20.84 1.90
C LEU A 246 17.43 21.90 2.10
N SER A 247 16.20 21.62 1.66
CA SER A 247 15.10 22.60 1.69
C SER A 247 14.63 22.88 3.12
N PHE A 248 14.44 21.84 3.93
CA PHE A 248 13.95 21.99 5.30
C PHE A 248 15.02 22.47 6.27
N ALA A 249 16.32 22.18 6.05
CA ALA A 249 17.36 22.80 6.86
C ALA A 249 17.31 24.32 6.74
N LEU A 250 17.14 24.86 5.52
CA LEU A 250 17.00 26.30 5.30
C LEU A 250 15.71 26.85 5.90
N LEU A 251 14.57 26.23 5.59
CA LEU A 251 13.27 26.71 6.06
C LEU A 251 13.12 26.65 7.58
N PHE A 252 13.49 25.53 8.21
CA PHE A 252 13.37 25.36 9.67
C PHE A 252 14.41 26.18 10.44
N SER A 253 15.60 26.39 9.87
CA SER A 253 16.56 27.35 10.44
C SER A 253 16.03 28.78 10.36
N ALA A 254 15.38 29.16 9.26
CA ALA A 254 14.79 30.48 9.11
C ALA A 254 13.65 30.71 10.11
N THR A 255 12.71 29.77 10.27
CA THR A 255 11.62 29.90 11.26
C THR A 255 12.15 29.91 12.69
N GLY A 256 13.15 29.06 13.00
CA GLY A 256 13.82 29.04 14.30
C GLY A 256 14.55 30.36 14.60
N LEU A 257 15.28 30.91 13.63
CA LEU A 257 15.98 32.19 13.76
C LEU A 257 15.01 33.34 13.99
N LEU A 258 13.87 33.38 13.28
CA LEU A 258 12.84 34.37 13.53
C LEU A 258 12.32 34.27 14.97
N LEU A 259 12.06 33.06 15.48
CA LEU A 259 11.68 32.88 16.88
C LEU A 259 12.79 33.35 17.84
N ALA A 260 14.06 33.12 17.52
CA ALA A 260 15.19 33.56 18.34
C ALA A 260 15.32 35.10 18.42
N LEU A 261 14.86 35.83 17.40
CA LEU A 261 14.83 37.30 17.33
C LEU A 261 13.61 37.94 18.03
N THR A 262 12.82 37.14 18.75
CA THR A 262 11.72 37.65 19.58
C THR A 262 12.20 38.14 20.95
N ASP A 263 11.33 38.86 21.66
CA ASP A 263 11.54 39.28 23.06
C ASP A 263 11.08 38.23 24.08
N TYR A 264 10.81 36.99 23.63
CA TYR A 264 10.41 35.90 24.53
C TYR A 264 11.52 35.52 25.52
N PRO A 265 11.17 34.88 26.66
CA PRO A 265 12.14 34.43 27.65
C PRO A 265 13.28 33.61 27.02
N PRO A 266 14.55 33.79 27.44
CA PRO A 266 15.69 33.12 26.84
C PRO A 266 15.54 31.60 26.77
N LEU A 267 15.03 30.97 27.83
CA LEU A 267 14.81 29.52 27.87
C LEU A 267 13.90 29.04 26.75
N LEU A 268 12.80 29.76 26.48
CA LEU A 268 11.87 29.41 25.40
C LEU A 268 12.57 29.47 24.04
N ARG A 269 13.38 30.51 23.82
CA ARG A 269 14.12 30.70 22.56
C ARG A 269 15.20 29.64 22.37
N TYR A 270 16.00 29.33 23.39
CA TYR A 270 17.04 28.31 23.31
C TYR A 270 16.50 26.90 23.08
N ILE A 271 15.30 26.60 23.58
CA ILE A 271 14.67 25.29 23.36
C ILE A 271 13.95 25.27 22.00
N LEU A 272 13.01 26.18 21.76
CA LEU A 272 12.13 26.11 20.60
C LEU A 272 12.79 26.54 19.29
N ALA A 273 13.77 27.43 19.29
CA ALA A 273 14.41 27.87 18.06
C ALA A 273 15.15 26.72 17.33
N PRO A 274 16.00 25.91 17.98
CA PRO A 274 16.64 24.76 17.31
C PRO A 274 15.73 23.52 17.22
N TRP A 275 14.63 23.46 17.98
CA TRP A 275 13.78 22.27 18.14
C TRP A 275 13.44 21.57 16.84
N VAL A 276 12.88 22.31 15.87
CA VAL A 276 12.35 21.73 14.64
C VAL A 276 13.46 21.13 13.80
N LEU A 277 14.61 21.80 13.74
CA LEU A 277 15.78 21.29 13.02
C LEU A 277 16.33 20.02 13.67
N LEU A 278 16.42 19.98 15.00
CA LEU A 278 16.87 18.80 15.74
C LEU A 278 15.91 17.61 15.57
N ALA A 279 14.60 17.85 15.69
CA ALA A 279 13.58 16.83 15.48
C ALA A 279 13.60 16.29 14.05
N PHE A 280 13.79 17.16 13.05
CA PHE A 280 13.92 16.78 11.66
C PHE A 280 15.19 15.98 11.36
N LEU A 281 16.34 16.36 11.93
CA LEU A 281 17.57 15.58 11.81
C LEU A 281 17.42 14.18 12.43
N ALA A 282 16.75 14.08 13.58
CA ALA A 282 16.42 12.80 14.19
C ALA A 282 15.50 11.96 13.29
N ASP A 283 14.47 12.57 12.70
CA ASP A 283 13.54 11.89 11.77
C ASP A 283 14.29 11.34 10.54
N ILE A 284 15.09 12.16 9.84
CA ILE A 284 15.92 11.70 8.71
C ILE A 284 16.86 10.56 9.12
N THR A 285 17.46 10.66 10.31
CA THR A 285 18.34 9.59 10.82
C THR A 285 17.57 8.29 11.00
N LEU A 286 16.35 8.35 11.54
CA LEU A 286 15.47 7.19 11.70
C LEU A 286 15.06 6.58 10.36
N TRP A 287 14.91 7.37 9.29
CA TRP A 287 14.62 6.84 7.95
C TRP A 287 15.76 5.93 7.46
N TRP A 288 17.00 6.38 7.63
CA TRP A 288 18.18 5.62 7.24
C TRP A 288 18.42 4.41 8.15
N LEU A 289 18.26 4.56 9.46
CA LEU A 289 18.37 3.44 10.41
C LEU A 289 17.30 2.38 10.16
N ALA A 290 16.06 2.80 9.87
CA ALA A 290 14.97 1.89 9.48
C ALA A 290 15.33 1.11 8.21
N ARG A 291 15.93 1.77 7.23
CA ARG A 291 16.25 1.16 5.94
C ARG A 291 17.51 0.28 5.96
N LEU A 292 18.52 0.64 6.75
CA LEU A 292 19.82 -0.04 6.76
C LEU A 292 19.93 -1.14 7.83
N SER A 293 19.07 -1.12 8.85
CA SER A 293 19.10 -2.14 9.91
C SER A 293 18.13 -3.27 9.61
N ASP A 294 18.65 -4.46 9.32
CA ASP A 294 17.79 -5.64 9.09
C ASP A 294 17.03 -6.04 10.35
N LEU A 295 17.70 -6.11 11.51
CA LEU A 295 17.08 -6.58 12.75
C LEU A 295 16.22 -5.52 13.42
N TYR A 296 16.72 -4.29 13.55
CA TYR A 296 16.06 -3.23 14.30
C TYR A 296 15.27 -2.25 13.45
N GLY A 297 15.32 -2.40 12.12
CA GLY A 297 14.66 -1.50 11.16
C GLY A 297 13.19 -1.20 11.49
N PRO A 298 12.35 -2.21 11.80
CA PRO A 298 10.95 -1.98 12.14
C PRO A 298 10.77 -1.06 13.35
N TYR A 299 11.60 -1.18 14.39
CA TYR A 299 11.51 -0.34 15.58
C TYR A 299 11.91 1.11 15.30
N PHE A 300 12.94 1.34 14.46
CA PHE A 300 13.27 2.69 14.00
C PHE A 300 12.14 3.28 13.17
N ALA A 301 11.51 2.49 12.31
CA ALA A 301 10.36 2.92 11.51
C ALA A 301 9.14 3.30 12.37
N MET A 302 8.92 2.65 13.50
CA MET A 302 7.85 3.03 14.46
C MET A 302 8.04 4.44 15.04
N MET A 303 9.30 4.91 15.13
CA MET A 303 9.63 6.21 15.72
C MET A 303 9.53 7.36 14.71
N ILE A 304 9.45 7.06 13.41
CA ILE A 304 9.34 8.07 12.34
C ILE A 304 8.05 8.91 12.49
N PRO A 305 6.83 8.33 12.62
CA PRO A 305 5.63 9.13 12.85
C PRO A 305 5.72 10.02 14.10
N LEU A 306 6.36 9.53 15.18
CA LEU A 306 6.52 10.28 16.42
C LEU A 306 7.44 11.50 16.22
N THR A 307 8.62 11.29 15.63
CA THR A 307 9.57 12.39 15.39
C THR A 307 9.05 13.39 14.38
N GLY A 308 8.36 12.94 13.33
CA GLY A 308 7.60 13.79 12.42
C GLY A 308 6.53 14.64 13.13
N ALA A 309 5.76 14.05 14.05
CA ALA A 309 4.76 14.79 14.85
C ALA A 309 5.41 15.82 15.80
N VAL A 310 6.55 15.46 16.41
CA VAL A 310 7.34 16.37 17.26
C VAL A 310 7.87 17.56 16.46
N ALA A 311 8.35 17.34 15.22
CA ALA A 311 8.76 18.40 14.31
C ALA A 311 7.57 19.29 13.90
N ALA A 312 6.42 18.68 13.57
CA ALA A 312 5.18 19.39 13.21
C ALA A 312 4.72 20.35 14.31
N LEU A 313 4.70 19.87 15.55
CA LEU A 313 4.32 20.65 16.72
C LEU A 313 5.30 21.81 16.94
N GLY A 314 6.60 21.54 16.88
CA GLY A 314 7.63 22.57 16.99
C GLY A 314 7.49 23.66 15.93
N LEU A 315 7.25 23.27 14.67
CA LEU A 315 7.09 24.21 13.56
C LEU A 315 5.85 25.07 13.75
N THR A 316 4.74 24.45 14.18
CA THR A 316 3.50 25.15 14.51
C THR A 316 3.73 26.20 15.59
N LEU A 317 4.45 25.84 16.66
CA LEU A 317 4.80 26.78 17.73
C LEU A 317 5.71 27.89 17.23
N GLN A 318 6.75 27.58 16.46
CA GLN A 318 7.65 28.60 15.87
C GLN A 318 6.86 29.59 15.01
N ILE A 319 5.97 29.11 14.13
CA ILE A 319 5.14 29.96 13.27
C ILE A 319 4.20 30.84 14.11
N LEU A 320 3.38 30.23 14.98
CA LEU A 320 2.36 30.96 15.73
C LEU A 320 2.99 31.98 16.67
N LEU A 321 3.96 31.57 17.49
CA LEU A 321 4.60 32.48 18.45
C LEU A 321 5.29 33.64 17.73
N THR A 322 5.95 33.38 16.59
CA THR A 322 6.60 34.45 15.81
C THR A 322 5.56 35.39 15.19
N LEU A 323 4.47 34.86 14.60
CA LEU A 323 3.39 35.67 14.04
C LEU A 323 2.73 36.56 15.10
N PHE A 324 2.39 36.01 16.27
CA PHE A 324 1.85 36.79 17.37
C PHE A 324 2.86 37.80 17.91
N HIS A 325 4.17 37.50 17.84
CA HIS A 325 5.21 38.41 18.27
C HIS A 325 5.33 39.65 17.37
N LEU A 326 5.22 39.50 16.05
CA LEU A 326 5.37 40.59 15.07
C LEU A 326 4.43 41.80 15.28
N TYR A 327 3.30 41.60 15.95
CA TYR A 327 2.25 42.60 16.09
C TYR A 327 1.96 42.98 17.55
N GLY A 328 1.52 44.23 17.76
CA GLY A 328 0.98 44.69 19.04
C GLY A 328 -0.43 44.14 19.30
N SER A 329 -1.04 44.49 20.43
CA SER A 329 -2.31 43.90 20.89
C SER A 329 -3.45 43.96 19.87
N LYS A 330 -3.60 45.08 19.15
CA LYS A 330 -4.62 45.20 18.08
C LYS A 330 -4.38 44.23 16.92
N GLY A 331 -3.13 44.11 16.46
CA GLY A 331 -2.78 43.19 15.38
C GLY A 331 -2.87 41.73 15.81
N LYS A 332 -2.56 41.41 17.07
CA LYS A 332 -2.78 40.07 17.65
C LYS A 332 -4.27 39.70 17.64
N ALA A 333 -5.17 40.64 17.95
CA ALA A 333 -6.61 40.40 17.89
C ALA A 333 -7.07 40.09 16.46
N VAL A 334 -6.62 40.89 15.47
CA VAL A 334 -6.92 40.63 14.04
C VAL A 334 -6.38 39.27 13.61
N LEU A 335 -5.13 38.95 13.95
CA LEU A 335 -4.53 37.65 13.63
C LEU A 335 -5.31 36.49 14.27
N GLY A 336 -5.75 36.64 15.52
CA GLY A 336 -6.58 35.65 16.21
C GLY A 336 -7.90 35.39 15.48
N VAL A 337 -8.58 36.45 15.02
CA VAL A 337 -9.82 36.32 14.22
C VAL A 337 -9.55 35.62 12.90
N VAL A 338 -8.48 35.98 12.19
CA VAL A 338 -8.10 35.32 10.92
C VAL A 338 -7.82 33.84 11.12
N LEU A 339 -7.04 33.48 12.14
CA LEU A 339 -6.73 32.08 12.45
C LEU A 339 -7.99 31.29 12.84
N LEU A 340 -8.92 31.91 13.58
CA LEU A 340 -10.21 31.28 13.91
C LEU A 340 -11.04 31.01 12.65
N LEU A 341 -11.14 31.98 11.74
CA LEU A 341 -11.86 31.81 10.47
C LEU A 341 -11.22 30.70 9.62
N LEU A 342 -9.88 30.66 9.53
CA LEU A 342 -9.17 29.59 8.82
C LEU A 342 -9.42 28.21 9.45
N ALA A 343 -9.45 28.13 10.79
CA ALA A 343 -9.78 26.90 11.49
C ALA A 343 -11.22 26.44 11.20
N LEU A 344 -12.19 27.36 11.18
CA LEU A 344 -13.58 27.05 10.82
C LEU A 344 -13.70 26.54 9.38
N VAL A 345 -13.00 27.17 8.44
CA VAL A 345 -12.94 26.70 7.04
C VAL A 345 -12.31 25.31 6.96
N ALA A 346 -11.21 25.06 7.66
CA ALA A 346 -10.56 23.75 7.69
C ALA A 346 -11.48 22.66 8.26
N VAL A 347 -12.21 22.94 9.35
CA VAL A 347 -13.21 22.03 9.93
C VAL A 347 -14.33 21.76 8.94
N PHE A 348 -14.84 22.79 8.26
CA PHE A 348 -15.89 22.66 7.25
C PHE A 348 -15.43 21.79 6.08
N VAL A 349 -14.26 22.06 5.51
CA VAL A 349 -13.68 21.26 4.41
C VAL A 349 -13.45 19.82 4.86
N TYR A 350 -12.93 19.60 6.08
CA TYR A 350 -12.74 18.26 6.60
C TYR A 350 -14.06 17.48 6.71
N ALA A 351 -15.10 18.11 7.28
CA ALA A 351 -16.39 17.49 7.48
C ALA A 351 -17.11 17.17 6.15
N GLN A 352 -17.04 18.07 5.18
CA GLN A 352 -17.81 17.99 3.93
C GLN A 352 -17.08 17.25 2.79
N GLN A 353 -15.75 17.30 2.74
CA GLN A 353 -14.99 16.76 1.61
C GLN A 353 -14.10 15.59 2.04
N ILE A 354 -13.29 15.78 3.09
CA ILE A 354 -12.25 14.80 3.46
C ILE A 354 -12.88 13.57 4.12
N ARG A 355 -13.77 13.76 5.09
CA ARG A 355 -14.39 12.65 5.83
C ARG A 355 -15.21 11.71 4.93
N PRO A 356 -16.10 12.18 4.03
CA PRO A 356 -16.82 11.31 3.11
C PRO A 356 -15.88 10.58 2.14
N ALA A 357 -14.85 11.26 1.61
CA ALA A 357 -13.87 10.63 0.73
C ALA A 357 -13.09 9.50 1.42
N LEU A 358 -12.70 9.69 2.68
CA LEU A 358 -12.04 8.66 3.48
C LEU A 358 -12.97 7.49 3.78
N GLN A 359 -14.25 7.73 4.06
CA GLN A 359 -15.25 6.67 4.25
C GLN A 359 -15.42 5.85 2.98
N ALA A 360 -15.61 6.50 1.83
CA ALA A 360 -15.69 5.82 0.54
C ALA A 360 -14.43 5.00 0.22
N LYS A 361 -13.23 5.52 0.56
CA LYS A 361 -11.97 4.77 0.40
C LYS A 361 -11.94 3.53 1.31
N ARG A 362 -12.37 3.65 2.57
CA ARG A 362 -12.44 2.52 3.52
C ARG A 362 -13.43 1.46 3.06
N GLU A 363 -14.61 1.86 2.59
CA GLU A 363 -15.61 0.93 2.03
C GLU A 363 -15.07 0.20 0.79
N ARG A 364 -14.38 0.91 -0.11
CA ARG A 364 -13.71 0.29 -1.25
C ARG A 364 -12.64 -0.72 -0.83
N LEU A 365 -11.84 -0.40 0.19
CA LEU A 365 -10.82 -1.31 0.73
C LEU A 365 -11.44 -2.48 1.48
N ALA A 366 -12.59 -2.30 2.15
CA ALA A 366 -13.31 -3.39 2.81
C ALA A 366 -13.91 -4.37 1.79
N ASN A 367 -14.46 -3.84 0.68
CA ASN A 367 -15.05 -4.65 -0.38
C ASN A 367 -13.99 -5.29 -1.31
N ASN A 368 -12.83 -4.63 -1.45
CA ASN A 368 -11.70 -5.09 -2.26
C ASN A 368 -10.38 -4.97 -1.46
N PRO A 369 -10.14 -5.85 -0.47
CA PRO A 369 -8.96 -5.76 0.37
C PRO A 369 -7.68 -5.94 -0.46
N PRO A 370 -6.67 -5.07 -0.29
CA PRO A 370 -5.38 -5.23 -0.95
C PRO A 370 -4.73 -6.55 -0.52
N GLU A 371 -4.01 -7.18 -1.44
CA GLU A 371 -3.49 -8.55 -1.35
C GLU A 371 -2.71 -8.87 -0.06
N SER A 372 -2.00 -7.89 0.51
CA SER A 372 -1.23 -8.07 1.77
C SER A 372 -2.09 -8.12 3.03
N ALA A 373 -3.39 -7.87 2.94
CA ALA A 373 -4.33 -7.80 4.07
C ALA A 373 -5.42 -8.87 4.03
N GLN A 374 -5.44 -9.75 3.02
CA GLN A 374 -6.37 -10.87 3.00
C GLN A 374 -5.87 -11.95 3.96
N PRO A 375 -6.63 -12.28 5.04
CA PRO A 375 -6.35 -13.49 5.78
C PRO A 375 -6.51 -14.66 4.82
N SER A 376 -5.55 -15.56 4.85
CA SER A 376 -5.62 -16.84 4.16
C SER A 376 -7.00 -17.46 4.43
N PRO A 377 -7.73 -17.92 3.40
CA PRO A 377 -8.99 -18.61 3.61
C PRO A 377 -8.76 -19.74 4.63
N PRO A 378 -9.70 -19.97 5.57
CA PRO A 378 -9.53 -21.03 6.56
C PRO A 378 -9.25 -22.32 5.80
N ALA A 379 -8.13 -22.97 6.14
CA ALA A 379 -7.80 -24.30 5.64
C ALA A 379 -9.05 -25.16 5.83
N GLY A 380 -9.55 -25.71 4.72
CA GLY A 380 -10.85 -26.34 4.64
C GLY A 380 -11.13 -27.24 5.84
N LEU A 381 -12.34 -27.07 6.39
CA LEU A 381 -12.95 -28.05 7.27
C LEU A 381 -12.69 -29.44 6.71
N ALA A 382 -11.94 -30.24 7.45
CA ALA A 382 -11.80 -31.66 7.19
C ALA A 382 -13.22 -32.27 7.06
N PRO A 383 -13.45 -33.19 6.10
CA PRO A 383 -14.73 -33.87 6.02
C PRO A 383 -14.99 -34.57 7.36
N LYS A 384 -16.13 -34.22 7.99
CA LYS A 384 -16.66 -35.03 9.08
C LYS A 384 -16.89 -36.43 8.53
N THR A 385 -16.15 -37.38 9.06
CA THR A 385 -16.43 -38.80 8.93
C THR A 385 -17.70 -39.09 9.73
N ASP A 386 -18.80 -39.34 9.02
CA ASP A 386 -19.93 -40.11 9.52
C ASP A 386 -19.96 -41.44 8.75
#